data_AF-A0A0P7YK36-F1
#
_entry.id   AF-A0A0P7YK36-F1
#
_cell.length_a   1.000
_cell.length_b   1.000
_cell.length_c   1.000
_cell.angle_alpha   90.00
_cell.angle_beta   90.00
_cell.angle_gamma   90.00
#
_symmetry.space_group_name_H-M   'P 1'
#
loop_
_entity.id
_entity.type
_entity.pdbx_description
1 polymer ?
#
loop_
_entity_poly.entity_id
_entity_poly.type
_entity_poly.pdbx_seq_one_letter_code
_entity_poly.pdbx_strand_id
1 'polypeptide(L)'
;MAIAALNHRPVICDKPETRLGAMIEYLRAVVLAPDEGWERCHAIFVDAQRCYLGDAACGMGSRGALSLRMRAIFADALRLDARGMILAHNHPS
;
A
#
# COMPACT_ATOMS: atom_id res chain seq x y z
N MET A 1 18.21 7.97 -0.61
CA MET A 1 17.22 9.02 -0.97
C MET A 1 15.88 8.61 -0.39
N ALA A 2 15.27 9.45 0.46
CA ALA A 2 13.97 9.17 1.04
C ALA A 2 12.89 9.11 -0.05
N ILE A 3 12.04 8.10 0.02
CA ILE A 3 11.05 7.74 -1.01
C ILE A 3 10.07 8.90 -1.20
N ALA A 4 10.15 9.62 -2.32
CA ALA A 4 9.23 10.71 -2.64
C ALA A 4 7.75 10.29 -2.68
N ALA A 5 7.47 8.99 -2.91
CA ALA A 5 6.11 8.43 -2.88
C ALA A 5 5.45 8.46 -1.49
N LEU A 6 6.22 8.50 -0.38
CA LEU A 6 5.64 8.62 0.97
C LEU A 6 4.99 9.98 1.23
N ASN A 7 5.32 11.00 0.42
CA ASN A 7 4.77 12.35 0.55
C ASN A 7 3.43 12.54 -0.20
N HIS A 8 2.93 11.54 -0.93
CA HIS A 8 1.69 11.62 -1.72
C HIS A 8 0.68 10.56 -1.26
N ARG A 9 0.29 10.57 0.02
CA ARG A 9 -0.82 9.74 0.49
C ARG A 9 -2.09 10.03 -0.31
N PRO A 10 -2.98 9.03 -0.51
CA PRO A 10 -4.22 9.23 -1.24
C PRO A 10 -5.01 10.41 -0.66
N VAL A 11 -5.32 11.39 -1.50
CA VAL A 11 -6.19 12.51 -1.12
C VAL A 11 -7.60 11.95 -0.88
N ILE A 12 -8.25 12.42 0.19
CA ILE A 12 -9.65 12.06 0.46
C ILE A 12 -10.49 12.68 -0.66
N CYS A 13 -11.05 11.83 -1.53
CA CYS A 13 -11.95 12.24 -2.59
C CYS A 13 -13.38 11.75 -2.30
N ASP A 14 -14.36 12.63 -2.54
CA ASP A 14 -15.78 12.34 -2.30
C ASP A 14 -16.34 11.33 -3.31
N LYS A 15 -15.85 11.37 -4.56
CA LYS A 15 -16.27 10.44 -5.61
C LYS A 15 -15.54 9.09 -5.50
N PRO A 16 -16.26 7.96 -5.48
CA PRO A 16 -15.64 6.63 -5.36
C PRO A 16 -14.59 6.31 -6.43
N GLU A 17 -14.85 6.70 -7.69
CA GLU A 17 -13.94 6.42 -8.81
C GLU A 17 -12.63 7.19 -8.70
N THR A 18 -12.71 8.48 -8.37
CA THR A 18 -11.53 9.34 -8.15
C THR A 18 -10.69 8.81 -6.98
N ARG A 19 -11.35 8.33 -5.93
CA ARG A 19 -10.69 7.75 -4.76
C ARG A 19 -9.94 6.46 -5.10
N LEU A 20 -10.57 5.55 -5.84
CA LEU A 20 -9.92 4.32 -6.29
C LEU A 20 -8.70 4.64 -7.18
N GLY A 21 -8.86 5.58 -8.11
CA GLY A 21 -7.76 6.06 -8.95
C GLY A 21 -6.57 6.57 -8.12
N ALA A 22 -6.82 7.44 -7.13
CA ALA A 22 -5.78 7.96 -6.25
C ALA A 22 -5.07 6.86 -5.44
N MET A 23 -5.81 5.85 -4.95
CA MET A 23 -5.21 4.71 -4.26
C MET A 23 -4.34 3.85 -5.19
N ILE A 24 -4.77 3.63 -6.43
CA ILE A 24 -4.00 2.89 -7.44
C ILE A 24 -2.72 3.65 -7.81
N GLU A 25 -2.81 4.95 -8.06
CA GLU A 25 -1.65 5.80 -8.37
C GLU A 25 -0.64 5.79 -7.23
N TYR A 26 -1.12 5.93 -5.99
CA TYR A 26 -0.27 5.83 -4.80
C TYR A 26 0.43 4.47 -4.72
N LEU A 27 -0.31 3.36 -4.85
CA LEU A 27 0.28 2.02 -4.79
C LEU A 27 1.32 1.81 -5.89
N ARG A 28 1.05 2.26 -7.12
CA ARG A 28 2.02 2.21 -8.22
C ARG A 28 3.30 2.96 -7.88
N ALA A 29 3.18 4.19 -7.36
CA ALA A 29 4.34 5.00 -6.99
C ALA A 29 5.18 4.34 -5.89
N VAL A 30 4.55 3.65 -4.93
CA VAL A 30 5.24 2.97 -3.83
C VAL A 30 5.92 1.67 -4.28
N VAL A 31 5.20 0.79 -4.98
CA VAL A 31 5.74 -0.55 -5.33
C VAL A 31 6.68 -0.53 -6.53
N LEU A 32 6.58 0.47 -7.42
CA LEU A 32 7.44 0.62 -8.61
C LEU A 32 8.56 1.66 -8.41
N ALA A 33 8.87 2.05 -7.17
CA ALA A 33 9.96 3.00 -6.90
C ALA A 33 11.33 2.50 -7.45
N PRO A 34 12.27 3.38 -7.82
CA PRO A 34 13.41 3.09 -8.73
C PRO A 34 14.48 2.05 -8.32
N ASP A 35 14.28 1.17 -7.33
CA ASP A 35 15.24 0.08 -7.09
C ASP A 35 14.82 -1.21 -7.81
N GLU A 36 15.52 -1.51 -8.90
CA GLU A 36 15.16 -2.47 -9.96
C GLU A 36 15.29 -3.96 -9.59
N GLY A 37 15.68 -4.30 -8.36
CA GLY A 37 15.98 -5.68 -7.96
C GLY A 37 15.08 -6.27 -6.87
N TRP A 38 14.22 -5.46 -6.26
CA TRP A 38 13.58 -5.83 -5.00
C TRP A 38 12.07 -6.01 -5.15
N GLU A 39 11.57 -7.05 -4.50
CA GLU A 39 10.14 -7.20 -4.25
C GLU A 39 9.73 -6.29 -3.09
N ARG A 40 8.66 -5.54 -3.29
CA ARG A 40 8.06 -4.59 -2.36
C ARG A 40 6.60 -4.91 -2.25
N CYS A 41 6.08 -4.86 -1.04
CA CYS A 41 4.65 -4.96 -0.79
C CYS A 41 4.17 -3.84 0.12
N HIS A 42 3.00 -3.31 -0.22
CA HIS A 42 2.35 -2.23 0.51
C HIS A 42 0.87 -2.52 0.68
N ALA A 43 0.34 -2.18 1.85
CA ALA A 43 -1.08 -2.25 2.15
C ALA A 43 -1.66 -0.84 2.24
N ILE A 44 -2.89 -0.68 1.75
CA ILE A 44 -3.79 0.41 2.14
C ILE A 44 -4.91 -0.19 2.99
N PHE A 45 -5.26 0.49 4.07
CA PHE A 45 -6.41 0.17 4.91
C PHE A 45 -7.57 1.12 4.60
N VAL A 46 -8.80 0.60 4.58
CA VAL A 46 -10.00 1.39 4.26
C VAL A 46 -11.15 1.15 5.22
N ASP A 47 -12.07 2.13 5.34
CA ASP A 47 -13.32 1.99 6.09
C ASP A 47 -14.42 1.25 5.28
N ALA A 48 -15.64 1.18 5.82
CA ALA A 48 -16.77 0.49 5.17
C ALA A 48 -17.20 1.17 3.85
N GLN A 49 -16.91 2.47 3.72
CA GLN A 49 -17.18 3.31 2.55
C GLN A 49 -16.00 3.30 1.58
N ARG A 50 -14.96 2.51 1.84
CA ARG A 50 -13.71 2.41 1.06
C ARG A 50 -12.90 3.71 1.08
N CYS A 51 -13.02 4.53 2.12
CA CYS A 51 -12.17 5.69 2.36
C CYS A 51 -10.81 5.24 2.89
N TYR A 52 -9.73 5.90 2.45
CA TYR A 52 -8.38 5.64 2.95
C TYR A 52 -8.27 5.98 4.44
N LEU A 53 -7.78 5.03 5.24
CA LEU A 53 -7.52 5.19 6.68
C LEU A 53 -6.04 5.25 7.02
N GLY A 54 -5.20 4.64 6.18
CA GLY A 54 -3.76 4.53 6.42
C GLY A 54 -3.13 3.50 5.50
N ASP A 55 -1.82 3.32 5.66
CA ASP A 55 -1.03 2.40 4.87
C ASP A 55 0.10 1.77 5.69
N ALA A 56 0.62 0.64 5.22
CA ALA A 56 1.76 -0.03 5.85
C ALA A 56 2.65 -0.74 4.81
N ALA A 57 3.95 -0.59 4.96
CA ALA A 57 4.91 -1.45 4.27
C ALA A 57 4.77 -2.88 4.80
N CYS A 58 4.48 -3.83 3.91
CA CYS A 58 4.12 -5.19 4.28
C CYS A 58 5.31 -6.15 4.24
N GLY A 59 6.37 -5.76 3.51
CA GLY A 59 7.61 -6.51 3.41
C GLY A 59 8.51 -5.97 2.30
N MET A 60 9.78 -6.37 2.35
CA MET A 60 10.76 -6.19 1.29
C MET A 60 11.46 -7.54 1.10
N GLY A 61 11.63 -7.96 -0.14
CA GLY A 61 12.14 -9.28 -0.51
C GLY A 61 13.12 -9.24 -1.68
N SER A 62 13.82 -10.36 -1.89
CA SER A 62 14.67 -10.58 -3.06
C SER A 62 13.86 -11.08 -4.26
N ARG A 63 14.48 -11.16 -5.45
CA ARG A 63 13.87 -11.76 -6.64
C ARG A 63 13.29 -13.16 -6.34
N GLY A 64 11.97 -13.30 -6.41
CA GLY A 64 11.23 -14.55 -6.26
C GLY A 64 10.77 -14.90 -4.84
N ALA A 65 11.00 -14.03 -3.85
CA ALA A 65 10.55 -14.31 -2.48
C ALA A 65 10.27 -13.04 -1.67
N LEU A 66 8.98 -12.84 -1.38
CA LEU A 66 8.47 -11.79 -0.52
C LEU A 66 7.95 -12.41 0.79
N SER A 67 8.58 -12.03 1.90
CA SER A 67 8.11 -12.42 3.24
C SER A 67 7.23 -11.32 3.83
N LEU A 68 6.02 -11.70 4.23
CA LEU A 68 5.03 -10.79 4.82
C LEU A 68 4.85 -11.10 6.30
N ARG A 69 4.91 -10.07 7.15
CA ARG A 69 4.53 -10.20 8.57
C ARG A 69 3.04 -9.93 8.72
N MET A 70 2.21 -10.88 8.30
CA MET A 70 0.74 -10.74 8.33
C MET A 70 0.21 -10.30 9.69
N ARG A 71 0.80 -10.77 10.80
CA ARG A 71 0.43 -10.33 12.15
C ARG A 71 0.57 -8.81 12.35
N ALA A 72 1.65 -8.21 11.85
CA ALA A 72 1.87 -6.76 11.96
C ALA A 72 0.88 -6.00 11.08
N ILE A 73 0.65 -6.48 9.86
CA ILE A 73 -0.31 -5.89 8.91
C ILE A 73 -1.74 -5.90 9.50
N PHE A 74 -2.16 -7.02 10.09
CA PHE A 74 -3.47 -7.10 10.75
C PHE A 74 -3.54 -6.27 12.03
N ALA A 75 -2.46 -6.18 12.80
CA ALA A 75 -2.42 -5.29 13.97
C ALA A 75 -2.65 -3.83 13.56
N ASP A 76 -2.07 -3.41 12.44
CA ASP A 76 -2.25 -2.06 11.89
C ASP A 76 -3.68 -1.84 11.39
N ALA A 77 -4.25 -2.82 10.68
CA ALA A 77 -5.65 -2.78 10.24
C ALA A 77 -6.62 -2.64 11.41
N LEU A 78 -6.43 -3.44 12.47
CA LEU A 78 -7.28 -3.42 13.67
C LEU A 78 -7.17 -2.09 14.41
N ARG A 79 -5.95 -1.55 14.54
CA ARG A 79 -5.70 -0.26 15.19
C ARG A 79 -6.36 0.91 14.46
N LEU A 80 -6.56 0.80 13.15
CA LEU A 80 -7.22 1.81 12.31
C LEU A 80 -8.75 1.60 12.19
N ASP A 81 -9.33 0.60 12.85
CA ASP A 81 -10.72 0.14 12.61
C ASP A 81 -11.03 -0.12 11.12
N ALA A 82 -10.05 -0.67 10.40
CA ALA A 82 -10.20 -0.94 8.98
C ALA A 82 -11.29 -1.99 8.71
N ARG A 83 -12.11 -1.73 7.69
CA ARG A 83 -13.14 -2.62 7.17
C ARG A 83 -12.75 -3.28 5.84
N GLY A 84 -11.60 -2.90 5.30
CA GLY A 84 -10.99 -3.52 4.14
C GLY A 84 -9.50 -3.22 4.05
N MET A 85 -8.81 -3.99 3.21
CA MET A 85 -7.40 -3.79 2.90
C MET A 85 -7.14 -4.08 1.42
N ILE A 86 -6.29 -3.28 0.80
CA ILE A 86 -5.74 -3.52 -0.54
C ILE A 86 -4.26 -3.83 -0.35
N LEU A 87 -3.83 -5.02 -0.78
CA LEU A 87 -2.43 -5.41 -0.83
C LEU A 87 -1.92 -5.31 -2.27
N ALA A 88 -0.85 -4.56 -2.48
CA ALA A 88 -0.13 -4.51 -3.75
C ALA A 88 1.32 -4.93 -3.55
N HIS A 89 1.87 -5.63 -4.53
CA HIS A 89 3.30 -5.92 -4.60
C HIS A 89 3.79 -5.80 -6.05
N ASN A 90 5.06 -5.48 -6.23
CA ASN A 90 5.73 -5.66 -7.53
C ASN A 90 6.32 -7.07 -7.60
N HIS A 91 6.55 -7.52 -8.83
CA HIS A 91 7.35 -8.70 -9.09
C HIS A 91 8.34 -8.32 -10.20
N PRO A 92 9.64 -8.14 -9.89
CA PRO A 92 10.65 -7.81 -10.89
C PRO A 92 11.02 -9.10 -11.66
N SER A 93 10.10 -9.56 -12.52
CA SER A 93 10.34 -10.60 -13.53
C SER A 93 10.95 -10.01 -14.79
#